data_AF-A0A4D8PKU0-F1
#
_entry.id   AF-A0A4D8PKU0-F1
#
_cell.length_a   1.000
_cell.length_b   1.000
_cell.length_c   1.000
_cell.angle_alpha   90.00
_cell.angle_beta   90.00
_cell.angle_gamma   90.00
#
_symmetry.space_group_name_H-M   'P 1'
#
loop_
_entity.id
_entity.type
_entity.pdbx_description
1 polymer ?
#
loop_
_entity_poly.entity_id
_entity_poly.type
_entity_poly.pdbx_seq_one_letter_code
_entity_poly.pdbx_strand_id
1 'polypeptide(L)' 'MCHGDYIRFLVATEADPALRAALRRASRGLLTLGDLVDFAAGHGYRFTEADIPLAVARPAGCGSD' A
#
# COMPACT_ATOMS: atom_id res chain seq x y z
N MET A 1 -13.10 -12.01 -6.31
CA MET A 1 -11.96 -11.44 -5.57
C MET A 1 -10.71 -11.67 -6.39
N CYS A 2 -10.15 -10.62 -7.00
CA CYS A 2 -8.95 -10.71 -7.83
C CYS A 2 -7.73 -10.86 -6.91
N HIS A 3 -7.33 -12.11 -6.68
CA HIS A 3 -6.14 -12.42 -5.89
C HIS A 3 -4.92 -11.79 -6.58
N GLY A 4 -4.27 -10.82 -5.93
CA GLY A 4 -3.02 -10.21 -6.42
C GLY A 4 -3.06 -8.73 -6.80
N ASP A 5 -4.19 -8.03 -6.68
CA ASP A 5 -4.24 -6.59 -6.98
C ASP A 5 -3.37 -5.75 -6.03
N TYR A 6 -3.15 -6.21 -4.79
CA TYR A 6 -2.14 -5.61 -3.90
C TYR A 6 -0.73 -5.68 -4.49
N ILE A 7 -0.32 -6.83 -5.01
CA ILE A 7 1.01 -6.99 -5.64
C ILE A 7 1.11 -6.12 -6.90
N ARG A 8 0.05 -6.06 -7.72
CA ARG A 8 0.01 -5.18 -8.89
C ARG A 8 0.14 -3.71 -8.50
N PHE A 9 -0.50 -3.29 -7.42
CA PHE A 9 -0.38 -1.93 -6.88
C PHE A 9 1.06 -1.62 -6.45
N LEU A 10 1.75 -2.56 -5.77
CA LEU A 10 3.15 -2.38 -5.39
C LEU A 10 4.05 -2.24 -6.63
N VAL A 11 3.93 -3.14 -7.60
CA VAL A 11 4.70 -3.10 -8.85
C VAL A 11 4.44 -1.80 -9.61
N ALA A 12 3.19 -1.36 -9.70
CA ALA A 12 2.84 -0.12 -10.37
C ALA A 12 3.37 1.12 -9.64
N THR A 13 3.37 1.11 -8.30
CA THR A 13 3.96 2.19 -7.50
C THR A 13 5.47 2.32 -7.72
N GLU A 14 6.16 1.22 -8.01
CA GLU A 14 7.57 1.26 -8.38
C GLU A 14 7.80 1.70 -9.82
N ALA A 15 6.96 1.25 -10.75
CA ALA A 15 7.10 1.51 -12.19
C ALA A 15 6.61 2.91 -12.64
N ASP A 16 5.57 3.45 -11.98
CA ASP A 16 4.96 4.74 -12.31
C ASP A 16 5.43 5.84 -11.34
N PRO A 17 6.28 6.79 -11.79
CA PRO A 17 6.75 7.89 -10.94
C PRO A 17 5.63 8.83 -10.50
N ALA A 18 4.54 8.96 -11.27
CA ALA A 18 3.40 9.79 -10.89
C ALA A 18 2.62 9.16 -9.74
N LEU A 19 2.31 7.85 -9.83
CA LEU A 19 1.68 7.10 -8.75
C LEU A 19 2.56 7.08 -7.49
N ARG A 20 3.87 6.87 -7.63
CA ARG A 20 4.83 6.95 -6.52
C ARG A 20 4.80 8.32 -5.84
N ALA A 21 4.78 9.39 -6.62
CA ALA A 21 4.75 10.75 -6.09
C ALA A 21 3.40 11.08 -5.45
N ALA A 22 2.29 10.53 -5.96
CA ALA A 22 0.97 10.63 -5.33
C ALA A 22 0.95 9.92 -3.98
N LEU A 23 1.44 8.67 -3.92
CA LEU A 23 1.52 7.90 -2.68
C LEU A 23 2.41 8.61 -1.64
N ARG A 24 3.57 9.14 -2.03
CA ARG A 24 4.46 9.90 -1.14
C ARG A 24 3.83 11.17 -0.57
N ARG A 25 2.90 11.80 -1.29
CA ARG A 25 2.16 12.97 -0.78
C ARG A 25 1.05 12.52 0.17
N ALA A 26 0.32 11.47 -0.19
CA ALA A 26 -0.74 10.89 0.61
C ALA A 26 -0.23 10.24 1.90
N SER A 27 1.00 9.72 1.92
CA SER A 27 1.54 8.92 3.03
C SER A 27 1.53 9.62 4.39
N ARG A 28 1.45 10.96 4.44
CA ARG A 28 1.29 11.72 5.69
C ARG A 28 -0.08 11.54 6.34
N GLY A 29 -1.09 11.13 5.56
CA GLY A 29 -2.46 10.90 6.00
C GLY A 29 -2.92 9.44 5.90
N LEU A 30 -2.08 8.51 5.43
CA LEU A 30 -2.40 7.08 5.42
C LEU A 30 -2.04 6.48 6.79
N LEU A 31 -2.98 6.49 7.73
CA LEU A 31 -2.78 6.07 9.11
C LEU A 31 -3.20 4.61 9.35
N THR A 32 -4.03 4.08 8.46
CA THR A 32 -4.62 2.75 8.54
C THR A 32 -4.47 2.00 7.23
N LEU A 33 -4.70 0.68 7.25
CA LEU A 33 -4.76 -0.11 6.03
C LEU A 33 -5.97 0.25 5.18
N GLY A 34 -7.08 0.63 5.80
CA GLY A 34 -8.24 1.21 5.12
C GLY A 34 -7.86 2.43 4.28
N ASP A 35 -7.06 3.35 4.83
CA ASP A 35 -6.61 4.53 4.08
C ASP A 35 -5.79 4.14 2.84
N LEU A 36 -4.93 3.12 2.96
CA LEU A 36 -4.14 2.61 1.83
C LEU A 36 -5.03 1.94 0.78
N VAL A 37 -6.03 1.16 1.22
CA VAL A 37 -7.03 0.53 0.35
C VAL A 37 -7.82 1.59 -0.41
N ASP A 38 -8.29 2.63 0.28
CA ASP A 38 -9.06 3.72 -0.31
C ASP A 38 -8.23 4.53 -1.31
N PHE A 39 -6.97 4.81 -0.97
CA PHE A 39 -6.02 5.42 -1.91
C PHE A 39 -5.88 4.56 -3.18
N ALA A 40 -5.62 3.26 -3.03
CA ALA A 40 -5.41 2.37 -4.15
C ALA A 40 -6.68 2.22 -5.02
N ALA A 41 -7.86 2.21 -4.40
CA ALA A 41 -9.15 2.21 -5.09
C ALA A 41 -9.35 3.46 -5.94
N GLY A 42 -8.94 4.64 -5.44
CA GLY A 42 -8.92 5.89 -6.20
C GLY A 42 -8.01 5.85 -7.44
N HIS A 43 -7.07 4.92 -7.49
CA HIS A 43 -6.15 4.68 -8.61
C HIS A 43 -6.50 3.41 -9.43
N GLY A 44 -7.65 2.77 -9.17
CA GLY A 44 -8.15 1.64 -9.94
C GLY A 44 -7.72 0.25 -9.46
N TYR A 45 -7.00 0.15 -8.34
CA TYR A 45 -6.60 -1.13 -7.74
C TYR A 45 -7.64 -1.58 -6.71
N ARG A 46 -8.01 -2.86 -6.72
CA ARG A 46 -9.07 -3.39 -5.84
C ARG A 46 -8.53 -4.51 -4.95
N PHE A 47 -8.16 -4.17 -3.74
CA PHE A 47 -7.83 -5.12 -2.67
C PHE A 47 -8.43 -4.65 -1.35
N THR A 48 -8.49 -5.54 -0.37
CA THR A 48 -8.97 -5.28 0.98
C THR A 48 -7.83 -5.37 1.97
N GLU A 49 -8.05 -4.96 3.23
CA GLU A 49 -7.04 -5.08 4.28
C GLU A 49 -6.57 -6.53 4.48
N ALA A 50 -7.47 -7.51 4.27
CA ALA A 50 -7.17 -8.94 4.37
C ALA A 50 -6.21 -9.44 3.28
N ASP A 51 -6.08 -8.71 2.17
CA ASP A 51 -5.16 -9.04 1.08
C ASP A 51 -3.72 -8.53 1.35
N ILE A 52 -3.53 -7.72 2.40
CA ILE A 52 -2.22 -7.16 2.77
C ILE A 52 -1.53 -8.12 3.76
N PRO A 53 -0.40 -8.72 3.40
CA PRO A 53 0.27 -9.75 4.21
C PRO A 53 1.06 -9.14 5.38
N LEU A 54 0.37 -8.56 6.37
CA LEU A 54 0.97 -7.91 7.55
C LEU A 54 1.83 -8.86 8.38
N ALA A 55 1.44 -10.13 8.47
CA ALA A 55 2.18 -11.13 9.25
C ALA A 55 3.62 -11.33 8.74
N VAL A 56 3.88 -11.01 7.48
CA VAL A 56 5.19 -11.10 6.83
C VAL A 56 5.96 -9.78 6.95
N ALA A 57 5.25 -8.65 7.06
CA ALA A 57 5.80 -7.30 7.19
C ALA A 57 6.18 -6.95 8.65
N ARG A 58 6.62 -7.94 9.45
CA ARG A 58 7.10 -7.68 10.81
C ARG A 58 8.30 -6.74 10.69
N PRO A 59 8.26 -5.52 11.27
CA PRO A 59 9.42 -4.65 11.22
C PRO A 59 10.58 -5.40 11.88
N ALA A 60 11.73 -5.47 11.19
CA ALA A 60 12.99 -5.63 11.90
C ALA A 60 12.97 -4.50 12.95
N GLY A 61 13.00 -4.87 14.24
CA GLY A 61 12.54 -4.02 15.33
C GLY A 61 12.97 -2.56 15.16
N CYS A 62 12.05 -1.63 15.42
CA CYS A 62 12.42 -0.25 15.64
C CYS A 62 13.37 -0.26 16.84
N GLY A 63 14.68 -0.26 16.56
CA GLY A 63 15.72 -0.20 17.58
C GLY A 63 15.54 1.10 18.34
N SER A 64 15.05 1.00 19.56
CA SER A 64 15.34 2.00 20.57
C SER A 64 16.78 1.74 21.00
N ASP A 65 17.71 2.56 20.51
CA ASP A 65 18.95 2.89 21.21
C ASP A 65 18.97 4.40 21.44
#